data_AF-A0A5B6VU23-F1
#
_entry.id   AF-A0A5B6VU23-F1
#
_cell.length_a   1.000
_cell.length_b   1.000
_cell.length_c   1.000
_cell.angle_alpha   90.00
_cell.angle_beta   90.00
_cell.angle_gamma   90.00
#
_symmetry.space_group_name_H-M   'P 1'
#
loop_
_entity.id
_entity.type
_entity.pdbx_description
1 polymer ?
#
loop_
_entity_poly.entity_id
_entity_poly.type
_entity_poly.pdbx_seq_one_letter_code
_entity_poly.pdbx_strand_id
1 'polypeptide(L)'
;MDITARAPGKIILAGEHTVVHGYTAVASSIDLYTAVSLRLHSENEDSIRLQLEDVGLDFSWPIKRIKEVLSHLGSPFSSTPKLCSLETVKSITALVDKESFPETRIGLASVDEQSFPETRIGLASGVYAFLWLYTSILGFKPGTMIVTSELPLGAALGSSAAYCVALSAALPAFSDSIKLEVSQKGWLMLKEIGVENGE
;
A
#
# COMPACT_ATOMS: atom_id res chain seq x y z
N MET A 1 -1.87 18.76 -0.04
CA MET A 1 -3.02 18.11 -0.72
C MET A 1 -3.13 16.74 -0.10
N ASP A 2 -4.36 16.33 0.23
CA ASP A 2 -4.65 15.06 0.88
C ASP A 2 -5.54 14.26 -0.07
N ILE A 3 -5.21 12.99 -0.31
CA ILE A 3 -6.04 12.08 -1.08
C ILE A 3 -6.36 10.88 -0.21
N THR A 4 -7.64 10.52 -0.19
CA THR A 4 -8.11 9.31 0.46
C THR A 4 -8.73 8.41 -0.59
N ALA A 5 -8.28 7.16 -0.63
CA ALA A 5 -8.90 6.10 -1.41
C ALA A 5 -9.37 5.00 -0.47
N ARG A 6 -10.42 4.27 -0.85
CA ARG A 6 -10.94 3.14 -0.07
C ARG A 6 -11.36 2.00 -0.98
N ALA A 7 -11.29 0.79 -0.45
CA ALA A 7 -11.76 -0.41 -1.14
C ALA A 7 -12.61 -1.27 -0.19
N PRO A 8 -13.69 -1.89 -0.68
CA PRO A 8 -14.52 -2.76 0.13
C PRO A 8 -13.84 -4.12 0.34
N GLY A 9 -14.19 -4.79 1.44
CA GLY A 9 -13.92 -6.21 1.61
C GLY A 9 -14.80 -7.08 0.71
N LYS A 10 -14.63 -8.40 0.83
CA LYS A 10 -15.45 -9.38 0.13
C LYS A 10 -16.01 -10.46 1.07
N ILE A 11 -17.07 -11.09 0.62
CA ILE A 11 -17.62 -12.34 1.17
C ILE A 11 -17.90 -13.31 0.02
N ILE A 12 -17.83 -14.61 0.29
CA ILE A 12 -18.29 -15.65 -0.65
C ILE A 12 -19.72 -16.00 -0.23
N LEU A 13 -20.69 -15.74 -1.11
CA LEU A 13 -22.10 -16.03 -0.86
C LEU A 13 -22.43 -17.51 -1.10
N ALA A 14 -21.76 -18.14 -2.06
CA ALA A 14 -21.95 -19.54 -2.40
C ALA A 14 -20.71 -20.13 -3.10
N GLY A 15 -20.47 -21.43 -2.91
CA GLY A 15 -19.47 -22.20 -3.64
C GLY A 15 -18.06 -22.19 -3.04
N GLU A 16 -17.92 -21.86 -1.75
CA GLU A 16 -16.63 -21.81 -1.02
C GLU A 16 -15.80 -23.09 -1.19
N HIS A 17 -16.46 -24.25 -1.08
CA HIS A 17 -15.81 -25.56 -1.21
C HIS A 17 -15.92 -26.17 -2.61
N THR A 18 -16.84 -25.71 -3.45
CA THR A 18 -17.03 -26.29 -4.79
C THR A 18 -16.09 -25.64 -5.81
N VAL A 19 -15.65 -24.40 -5.58
CA VAL A 19 -14.75 -23.68 -6.49
C VAL A 19 -13.41 -24.39 -6.68
N VAL A 20 -12.90 -25.05 -5.64
CA VAL A 20 -11.64 -25.81 -5.73
C VAL A 20 -11.74 -27.05 -6.63
N HIS A 21 -12.97 -27.45 -6.98
CA HIS A 21 -13.25 -28.55 -7.90
C HIS A 21 -13.70 -28.06 -9.30
N GLY A 22 -13.50 -26.77 -9.61
CA GLY A 22 -13.80 -26.19 -10.92
C GLY A 22 -15.25 -25.73 -11.11
N TYR A 23 -16.06 -25.76 -10.06
CA TYR A 23 -17.43 -25.21 -10.10
C TYR A 23 -17.43 -23.70 -9.86
N THR A 24 -18.51 -23.03 -10.23
CA THR A 24 -18.68 -21.60 -10.00
C THR A 24 -18.87 -21.28 -8.52
N ALA A 25 -18.33 -20.14 -8.09
CA ALA A 25 -18.63 -19.51 -6.81
C ALA A 25 -19.17 -18.10 -7.04
N VAL A 26 -19.98 -17.62 -6.09
CA VAL A 26 -20.52 -16.26 -6.09
C VAL A 26 -19.86 -15.50 -4.94
N ALA A 27 -19.15 -14.44 -5.26
CA ALA A 27 -18.58 -13.51 -4.28
C ALA A 27 -19.29 -12.15 -4.39
N SER A 28 -19.34 -11.43 -3.27
CA SER A 28 -19.92 -10.09 -3.21
C SER A 28 -19.03 -9.18 -2.37
N SER A 29 -19.01 -7.89 -2.70
CA SER A 29 -18.41 -6.87 -1.84
C SER A 29 -19.27 -6.66 -0.61
N ILE A 30 -18.63 -6.38 0.53
CA ILE A 30 -19.33 -5.99 1.76
C ILE A 30 -19.12 -4.51 2.06
N ASP A 31 -20.05 -3.92 2.79
CA ASP A 31 -20.04 -2.50 3.20
C ASP A 31 -19.10 -2.26 4.40
N LEU A 32 -17.90 -2.85 4.33
CA LEU A 32 -16.79 -2.66 5.26
C LEU A 32 -15.55 -2.33 4.43
N TYR A 33 -14.87 -1.24 4.76
CA TYR A 33 -13.82 -0.69 3.92
C TYR A 33 -12.45 -0.69 4.59
N THR A 34 -11.42 -0.84 3.77
CA THR A 34 -10.06 -0.38 4.10
C THR A 34 -9.84 0.94 3.37
N ALA A 35 -9.45 1.97 4.12
CA ALA A 35 -9.15 3.31 3.62
C ALA A 35 -7.67 3.64 3.78
N VAL A 36 -7.10 4.25 2.75
CA VAL A 36 -5.74 4.75 2.69
C VAL A 36 -5.79 6.25 2.45
N SER A 37 -5.27 7.02 3.41
CA SER A 37 -5.12 8.47 3.30
C SER A 37 -3.66 8.82 3.13
N LEU A 38 -3.33 9.51 2.05
CA LEU A 38 -1.98 9.98 1.77
C LEU A 38 -1.96 11.51 1.85
N ARG A 39 -1.00 12.03 2.61
CA ARG A 39 -0.70 13.46 2.72
C ARG A 39 0.76 13.68 2.37
N LEU A 40 1.02 14.52 1.35
CA LEU A 40 2.37 15.00 1.06
C LEU A 40 2.68 16.22 1.91
N HIS A 41 3.90 16.27 2.43
CA HIS A 41 4.38 17.35 3.30
C HIS A 41 5.25 18.34 2.52
N SER A 42 5.44 19.54 3.09
CA SER A 42 6.40 20.52 2.58
C SER A 42 7.84 20.06 2.81
N GLU A 43 8.80 20.60 2.04
CA GLU A 43 10.23 20.21 2.07
C GLU A 43 10.95 20.32 3.42
N ASN A 44 10.33 20.93 4.44
CA ASN A 44 10.86 20.95 5.81
C ASN A 44 10.79 19.59 6.51
N GLU A 45 9.91 18.69 6.07
CA GLU A 45 9.89 17.31 6.55
C GLU A 45 10.73 16.41 5.64
N ASP A 46 11.58 15.59 6.24
CA ASP A 46 12.59 14.79 5.53
C ASP A 46 12.31 13.26 5.65
N SER A 47 11.06 12.87 5.92
CA SER A 47 10.68 11.46 6.16
C SER A 47 9.45 11.00 5.37
N ILE A 48 9.45 9.73 4.99
CA ILE A 48 8.28 8.99 4.51
C ILE A 48 7.74 8.18 5.68
N ARG A 49 6.43 8.27 5.95
CA ARG A 49 5.78 7.55 7.05
C ARG A 49 4.64 6.65 6.58
N LEU A 50 4.51 5.49 7.21
CA LEU A 50 3.42 4.55 7.05
C LEU A 50 2.83 4.24 8.42
N GLN A 51 1.55 4.57 8.61
CA GLN A 51 0.80 4.32 9.83
C GLN A 51 -0.29 3.29 9.53
N LEU A 52 -0.28 2.18 10.28
CA LEU A 52 -1.30 1.13 10.25
C LEU A 52 -2.06 1.20 11.58
N GLU A 53 -3.13 2.00 11.63
CA GLU A 53 -3.79 2.34 12.89
C GLU A 53 -4.41 1.11 13.58
N ASP A 54 -5.07 0.24 12.82
CA ASP A 54 -5.75 -0.94 13.37
C ASP A 54 -4.79 -2.00 13.92
N VAL A 55 -3.53 -1.96 13.49
CA VAL A 55 -2.46 -2.86 13.95
C VAL A 55 -1.55 -2.15 14.97
N GLY A 56 -1.70 -0.84 15.17
CA GLY A 56 -0.87 -0.05 16.09
C GLY A 56 0.58 0.08 15.64
N LEU A 57 0.85 0.08 14.33
CA LEU A 57 2.21 0.16 13.77
C LEU A 57 2.46 1.52 13.11
N ASP A 58 3.64 2.08 13.39
CA ASP A 58 4.11 3.35 12.83
C ASP A 58 5.55 3.20 12.33
N PHE A 59 5.71 3.27 11.02
CA PHE A 59 6.98 3.23 10.35
C PHE A 59 7.33 4.62 9.82
N SER A 60 8.59 5.03 10.03
CA SER A 60 9.11 6.30 9.57
C SER A 60 10.52 6.11 9.05
N TRP A 61 10.77 6.52 7.81
CA TRP A 61 12.06 6.38 7.14
C TRP A 61 12.56 7.74 6.65
N PRO A 62 13.78 8.16 7.02
CA PRO A 62 14.40 9.35 6.46
C PRO A 62 14.66 9.21 4.96
N ILE A 63 14.29 10.23 4.19
CA ILE A 63 14.44 10.26 2.74
C ILE A 63 15.89 10.09 2.32
N LYS A 64 16.82 10.72 3.05
CA LYS A 64 18.28 10.61 2.79
C LYS A 64 18.74 9.16 2.75
N ARG A 65 18.25 8.33 3.68
CA ARG A 65 18.58 6.90 3.77
C ARG A 65 17.97 6.09 2.64
N ILE A 66 16.70 6.36 2.33
CA ILE A 66 16.04 5.70 1.21
C ILE A 66 16.78 6.03 -0.10
N LYS A 67 17.21 7.28 -0.28
CA LYS A 67 18.03 7.69 -1.43
C LYS A 67 19.38 6.98 -1.46
N GLU A 68 20.11 6.90 -0.35
CA GLU A 68 21.38 6.17 -0.26
C GLU A 68 21.21 4.72 -0.73
N VAL A 69 20.24 4.01 -0.17
CA VAL A 69 20.00 2.60 -0.49
C VAL A 69 19.51 2.40 -1.93
N LEU A 70 18.61 3.26 -2.42
CA LEU A 70 18.05 3.14 -3.77
C LEU A 70 18.92 3.76 -4.88
N SER A 71 19.88 4.62 -4.54
CA SER A 71 20.79 5.24 -5.52
C SER A 71 21.62 4.21 -6.29
N HIS A 72 21.93 3.08 -5.65
CA HIS A 72 22.63 1.95 -6.26
C HIS A 72 21.79 1.19 -7.31
N LEU A 73 20.47 1.38 -7.33
CA LEU A 73 19.55 0.62 -8.17
C LEU A 73 19.15 1.31 -9.48
N GLY A 74 19.79 2.44 -9.80
CA GLY A 74 19.50 3.24 -10.99
C GLY A 74 18.23 4.08 -10.84
N SER A 75 17.98 4.98 -11.79
CA SER A 75 16.84 5.92 -11.71
C SER A 75 15.51 5.16 -11.54
N PRO A 76 14.78 5.37 -10.42
CA PRO A 76 13.47 4.77 -10.20
C PRO A 76 12.40 5.38 -11.12
N PHE A 77 12.71 6.49 -11.79
CA PHE A 77 11.82 7.27 -12.65
C PHE A 77 11.83 6.79 -14.11
N SER A 78 11.68 5.48 -14.32
CA SER A 78 11.48 4.95 -15.66
C SER A 78 10.02 5.08 -16.06
N SER A 79 9.75 5.59 -17.26
CA SER A 79 8.40 5.64 -17.86
C SER A 79 7.80 4.26 -18.15
N THR A 80 8.54 3.19 -17.87
CA THR A 80 8.12 1.79 -17.95
C THR A 80 8.03 1.17 -16.55
N PRO A 81 6.96 0.43 -16.23
CA PRO A 81 6.84 -0.28 -14.96
C PRO A 81 7.99 -1.29 -14.83
N LYS A 82 8.89 -1.07 -13.87
CA LYS A 82 9.99 -1.98 -13.58
C LYS A 82 9.53 -3.00 -12.54
N LEU A 83 9.80 -4.28 -12.79
CA LEU A 83 9.70 -5.29 -11.74
C LEU A 83 10.69 -4.96 -10.61
N CYS A 84 10.25 -5.17 -9.37
CA CYS A 84 11.13 -5.10 -8.22
C CYS A 84 12.15 -6.25 -8.31
N SER A 85 13.45 -5.94 -8.43
CA SER A 85 14.48 -6.97 -8.54
C SER A 85 14.74 -7.60 -7.17
N LEU A 86 15.30 -8.81 -7.14
CA LEU A 86 15.66 -9.48 -5.89
C LEU A 86 16.68 -8.66 -5.07
N GLU A 87 17.54 -7.89 -5.74
CA GLU A 87 18.50 -6.99 -5.09
C GLU A 87 17.78 -5.80 -4.43
N THR A 88 16.78 -5.21 -5.11
CA THR A 88 15.91 -4.17 -4.54
C THR A 88 15.23 -4.64 -3.27
N VAL A 89 14.66 -5.84 -3.31
CA VAL A 89 13.94 -6.40 -2.15
C VAL A 89 14.90 -6.56 -0.97
N LYS A 90 16.10 -7.11 -1.18
CA LYS A 90 17.11 -7.25 -0.11
C LYS A 90 17.51 -5.91 0.50
N SER A 91 17.73 -4.90 -0.35
CA SER A 91 18.05 -3.54 0.08
C SER A 91 16.91 -2.88 0.89
N ILE A 92 15.66 -3.09 0.48
CA ILE A 92 14.48 -2.60 1.19
C ILE A 92 14.26 -3.37 2.50
N THR A 93 14.52 -4.68 2.52
CA THR A 93 14.47 -5.50 3.75
C THR A 93 15.42 -4.93 4.81
N ALA A 94 16.64 -4.57 4.42
CA ALA A 94 17.60 -3.94 5.33
C ALA A 94 17.08 -2.62 5.94
N LEU A 95 16.27 -1.84 5.21
CA LEU A 95 15.69 -0.57 5.72
C LEU A 95 14.57 -0.76 6.75
N VAL A 96 13.95 -1.93 6.77
CA VAL A 96 12.73 -2.21 7.52
C VAL A 96 13.00 -3.11 8.73
N ASP A 97 14.04 -3.94 8.66
CA ASP A 97 14.51 -4.72 9.80
C ASP A 97 15.18 -3.83 10.86
N LYS A 98 14.64 -3.88 12.08
CA LYS A 98 15.03 -3.05 13.23
C LYS A 98 16.50 -3.21 13.63
N GLU A 99 17.12 -4.36 13.36
CA GLU A 99 18.51 -4.62 13.75
C GLU A 99 19.52 -3.70 13.04
N SER A 100 19.14 -3.10 11.91
CA SER A 100 20.03 -2.19 11.17
C SER A 100 19.76 -0.70 11.42
N PHE A 101 18.58 -0.30 11.95
CA PHE A 101 18.16 1.10 11.99
C PHE A 101 17.31 1.49 13.23
N PRO A 102 17.89 2.13 14.27
CA PRO A 102 17.23 2.47 15.53
C PRO A 102 16.22 3.64 15.46
N GLU A 103 16.09 4.33 14.31
CA GLU A 103 15.18 5.47 14.14
C GLU A 103 13.73 5.05 13.81
N THR A 104 13.50 3.78 13.47
CA THR A 104 12.16 3.25 13.21
C THR A 104 11.38 3.11 14.53
N ARG A 105 10.52 4.09 14.81
CA ARG A 105 9.78 4.24 16.08
C ARG A 105 9.00 2.99 16.50
N ILE A 106 8.34 2.29 15.57
CA ILE A 106 7.64 1.02 15.81
C ILE A 106 7.89 0.06 14.64
N GLY A 107 9.11 -0.46 14.53
CA GLY A 107 9.46 -1.49 13.52
C GLY A 107 8.94 -2.89 13.89
N LEU A 108 8.90 -3.82 12.91
CA LEU A 108 8.36 -5.19 12.98
C LEU A 108 8.71 -6.02 14.23
N ALA A 109 9.79 -5.69 14.95
CA ALA A 109 10.14 -6.34 16.22
C ALA A 109 9.22 -5.98 17.40
N SER A 110 8.31 -5.02 17.27
CA SER A 110 7.24 -4.78 18.26
C SER A 110 5.99 -5.63 18.02
N VAL A 111 5.93 -6.35 16.90
CA VAL A 111 4.87 -7.33 16.65
C VAL A 111 5.23 -8.58 17.46
N ASP A 112 4.36 -8.91 18.42
CA ASP A 112 4.59 -10.01 19.37
C ASP A 112 4.80 -11.33 18.61
N GLU A 113 5.98 -11.94 18.79
CA GLU A 113 6.38 -13.19 18.12
C GLU A 113 5.45 -14.37 18.43
N GLN A 114 4.70 -14.26 19.53
CA GLN A 114 3.73 -15.28 19.94
C GLN A 114 2.45 -15.26 19.10
N SER A 115 2.18 -14.18 18.35
CA SER A 115 1.06 -14.08 17.42
C SER A 115 1.49 -14.46 16.00
N PHE A 116 1.46 -15.76 15.70
CA PHE A 116 1.57 -16.37 14.36
C PHE A 116 2.69 -15.80 13.43
N PRO A 117 3.80 -16.52 13.21
CA PRO A 117 4.94 -16.03 12.40
C PRO A 117 4.58 -15.62 10.96
N GLU A 118 3.51 -16.19 10.40
CA GLU A 118 2.98 -15.84 9.08
C GLU A 118 2.50 -14.38 8.99
N THR A 119 1.95 -13.84 10.09
CA THR A 119 1.50 -12.45 10.19
C THR A 119 2.67 -11.47 10.01
N ARG A 120 3.83 -11.79 10.58
CA ARG A 120 5.05 -10.97 10.46
C ARG A 120 5.59 -10.97 9.03
N ILE A 121 5.60 -12.13 8.37
CA ILE A 121 6.07 -12.26 6.98
C ILE A 121 5.15 -11.48 6.03
N GLY A 122 3.83 -11.64 6.19
CA GLY A 122 2.83 -10.92 5.40
C GLY A 122 2.95 -9.40 5.58
N LEU A 123 3.03 -8.93 6.82
CA LEU A 123 3.23 -7.51 7.13
C LEU A 123 4.54 -6.97 6.53
N ALA A 124 5.66 -7.67 6.71
CA ALA A 124 6.96 -7.26 6.18
C ALA A 124 6.89 -7.09 4.65
N SER A 125 6.32 -8.07 3.95
CA SER A 125 6.14 -8.00 2.50
C SER A 125 5.25 -6.83 2.06
N GLY A 126 4.19 -6.53 2.81
CA GLY A 126 3.31 -5.38 2.58
C GLY A 126 4.03 -4.04 2.75
N VAL A 127 4.89 -3.92 3.77
CA VAL A 127 5.72 -2.73 4.02
C VAL A 127 6.76 -2.55 2.91
N TYR A 128 7.39 -3.64 2.45
CA TYR A 128 8.35 -3.60 1.34
C TYR A 128 7.68 -3.14 0.04
N ALA A 129 6.51 -3.70 -0.27
CA ALA A 129 5.72 -3.34 -1.43
C ALA A 129 5.30 -1.87 -1.38
N PHE A 130 4.86 -1.38 -0.22
CA PHE A 130 4.55 0.02 -0.02
C PHE A 130 5.75 0.92 -0.33
N LEU A 131 6.91 0.68 0.29
CA LEU A 131 8.07 1.54 0.14
C LEU A 131 8.55 1.58 -1.31
N TRP A 132 8.56 0.43 -1.99
CA TRP A 132 8.89 0.34 -3.41
C TRP A 132 7.91 1.11 -4.29
N LEU A 133 6.60 0.91 -4.11
CA LEU A 133 5.58 1.56 -4.93
C LEU A 133 5.54 3.06 -4.68
N TYR A 134 5.63 3.50 -3.43
CA TYR A 134 5.68 4.91 -3.07
C TYR A 134 6.87 5.60 -3.75
N THR A 135 8.07 5.04 -3.59
CA THR A 135 9.29 5.64 -4.16
C THR A 135 9.32 5.60 -5.68
N SER A 136 8.73 4.58 -6.31
CA SER A 136 8.64 4.47 -7.76
C SER A 136 7.63 5.44 -8.37
N ILE A 137 6.49 5.67 -7.71
CA ILE A 137 5.38 6.47 -8.25
C ILE A 137 5.52 7.94 -7.86
N LEU A 138 5.76 8.22 -6.58
CA LEU A 138 5.80 9.58 -6.01
C LEU A 138 7.23 10.12 -5.87
N GLY A 139 8.22 9.26 -6.07
CA GLY A 139 9.62 9.60 -5.85
C GLY A 139 9.95 9.71 -4.37
N PHE A 140 10.92 10.57 -4.08
CA PHE A 140 11.44 10.79 -2.74
C PHE A 140 10.77 11.98 -2.04
N LYS A 141 9.47 12.18 -2.25
CA LYS A 141 8.72 13.28 -1.62
C LYS A 141 8.34 12.91 -0.19
N PRO A 142 8.49 13.81 0.79
CA PRO A 142 8.04 13.56 2.15
C PRO A 142 6.53 13.45 2.19
N GLY A 143 6.05 12.50 2.99
CA GLY A 143 4.63 12.24 3.08
C GLY A 143 4.31 11.23 4.17
N THR A 144 3.06 11.24 4.59
CA THR A 144 2.51 10.30 5.56
C THR A 144 1.33 9.59 4.91
N MET A 145 1.38 8.26 4.95
CA MET A 145 0.29 7.41 4.55
C MET A 145 -0.31 6.73 5.77
N ILE A 146 -1.63 6.88 5.94
CA ILE A 146 -2.40 6.37 7.06
C ILE A 146 -3.38 5.33 6.52
N VAL A 147 -3.39 4.15 7.12
CA VAL A 147 -4.24 3.02 6.76
C VAL A 147 -5.18 2.71 7.91
N THR A 148 -6.47 2.65 7.60
CA THR A 148 -7.56 2.30 8.54
C THR A 148 -8.48 1.27 7.89
N SER A 149 -9.05 0.37 8.68
CA SER A 149 -9.81 -0.77 8.17
C SER A 149 -10.93 -1.18 9.11
N GLU A 150 -12.15 -1.15 8.60
CA GLU A 150 -13.35 -1.68 9.29
C GLU A 150 -13.41 -3.21 9.23
N LEU A 151 -12.57 -3.83 8.40
CA LEU A 151 -12.52 -5.28 8.23
C LEU A 151 -11.81 -5.95 9.41
N PRO A 152 -12.46 -6.88 10.14
CA PRO A 152 -11.79 -7.65 11.17
C PRO A 152 -10.61 -8.45 10.60
N LEU A 153 -9.44 -8.26 11.22
CA LEU A 153 -8.22 -8.96 10.82
C LEU A 153 -8.39 -10.47 11.03
N GLY A 154 -7.94 -11.26 10.05
CA GLY A 154 -8.00 -12.72 10.11
C GLY A 154 -9.37 -13.35 9.81
N ALA A 155 -10.42 -12.55 9.57
CA ALA A 155 -11.78 -13.06 9.30
C ALA A 155 -12.01 -13.52 7.85
N ALA A 156 -10.95 -13.64 7.03
CA ALA A 156 -11.02 -13.98 5.61
C ALA A 156 -11.90 -13.06 4.72
N LEU A 157 -12.19 -11.84 5.18
CA LEU A 157 -12.99 -10.85 4.44
C LEU A 157 -12.19 -10.07 3.36
N GLY A 158 -10.93 -10.47 3.11
CA GLY A 158 -10.10 -9.87 2.09
C GLY A 158 -9.50 -8.50 2.45
N SER A 159 -9.18 -8.25 3.73
CA SER A 159 -8.56 -6.98 4.17
C SER A 159 -7.24 -6.65 3.47
N SER A 160 -6.40 -7.65 3.19
CA SER A 160 -5.15 -7.47 2.43
C SER A 160 -5.42 -7.05 0.98
N ALA A 161 -6.45 -7.61 0.34
CA ALA A 161 -6.84 -7.23 -1.01
C ALA A 161 -7.40 -5.80 -1.02
N ALA A 162 -8.27 -5.45 -0.07
CA ALA A 162 -8.80 -4.11 0.09
C ALA A 162 -7.67 -3.08 0.32
N TYR A 163 -6.70 -3.39 1.18
CA TYR A 163 -5.49 -2.57 1.37
C TYR A 163 -4.74 -2.34 0.06
N CYS A 164 -4.43 -3.40 -0.70
CA CYS A 164 -3.72 -3.28 -1.97
C CYS A 164 -4.48 -2.41 -2.98
N VAL A 165 -5.80 -2.60 -3.11
CA VAL A 165 -6.63 -1.82 -4.03
C VAL A 165 -6.68 -0.35 -3.63
N ALA A 166 -6.88 -0.05 -2.34
CA ALA A 166 -6.90 1.32 -1.84
C ALA A 166 -5.53 2.00 -2.02
N LEU A 167 -4.42 1.29 -1.78
CA LEU A 167 -3.07 1.77 -2.00
C LEU A 167 -2.80 2.10 -3.47
N SER A 168 -3.14 1.17 -4.37
CA SER A 168 -2.98 1.34 -5.82
C SER A 168 -3.88 2.44 -6.39
N ALA A 169 -4.98 2.80 -5.72
CA ALA A 169 -5.78 3.95 -6.07
C ALA A 169 -5.18 5.26 -5.53
N ALA A 170 -4.65 5.26 -4.30
CA ALA A 170 -4.14 6.47 -3.65
C ALA A 170 -2.81 6.97 -4.25
N LEU A 171 -1.87 6.07 -4.59
CA LEU A 171 -0.54 6.47 -5.07
C LEU A 171 -0.59 7.20 -6.42
N PRO A 172 -1.24 6.67 -7.48
CA PRO A 172 -1.26 7.35 -8.78
C PRO A 172 -2.22 8.54 -8.82
N ALA A 173 -3.18 8.61 -7.90
CA ALA A 173 -4.03 9.80 -7.74
C ALA A 173 -3.23 11.06 -7.36
N PHE A 174 -2.06 10.88 -6.73
CA PHE A 174 -1.11 11.96 -6.43
C PHE A 174 -0.08 12.20 -7.52
N SER A 175 0.09 11.28 -8.47
CA SER A 175 0.87 11.57 -9.66
C SER A 175 -0.01 12.36 -10.63
N ASP A 176 0.58 13.28 -11.39
CA ASP A 176 -0.15 14.03 -12.45
C ASP A 176 -0.67 13.11 -13.59
N SER A 177 -0.58 11.79 -13.41
CA SER A 177 -0.97 10.75 -14.36
C SER A 177 -2.47 10.47 -14.38
N ILE A 178 -3.20 10.76 -13.30
CA ILE A 178 -4.66 10.54 -13.25
C ILE A 178 -5.37 11.90 -13.19
N LYS A 179 -6.15 12.22 -14.22
CA LYS A 179 -7.11 13.33 -14.19
C LYS A 179 -8.28 12.94 -13.29
N LEU A 180 -8.20 13.31 -12.01
CA LEU A 180 -9.36 13.24 -11.12
C LEU A 180 -10.27 14.44 -11.41
N GLU A 181 -11.48 14.19 -11.89
CA GLU A 181 -12.52 15.22 -11.95
C GLU A 181 -12.98 15.55 -10.53
N VAL A 182 -12.30 16.51 -9.90
CA VAL A 182 -12.65 17.06 -8.60
C VAL A 182 -13.84 18.02 -8.77
N SER A 183 -15.03 17.50 -9.11
CA SER A 183 -16.23 18.34 -9.28
C SER A 183 -17.31 18.14 -8.22
N GLN A 184 -17.21 17.14 -7.33
CA GLN A 184 -18.25 16.92 -6.30
C GLN A 184 -17.67 16.54 -4.93
N LYS A 185 -18.30 17.06 -3.87
CA LYS A 185 -18.09 16.63 -2.47
C LYS A 185 -18.63 15.20 -2.31
N GLY A 186 -17.81 14.20 -2.61
CA GLY A 186 -18.19 12.79 -2.50
C GLY A 186 -17.05 11.84 -2.88
N TRP A 187 -17.23 10.55 -2.63
CA TRP A 187 -16.29 9.52 -3.08
C TRP A 187 -16.33 9.43 -4.61
N LEU A 188 -15.17 9.65 -5.25
CA LEU A 188 -15.03 9.47 -6.68
C LEU A 188 -14.75 7.99 -6.97
N MET A 189 -15.62 7.38 -7.77
CA MET A 189 -15.33 6.09 -8.38
C MET A 189 -14.41 6.33 -9.57
N LEU A 190 -13.30 5.60 -9.64
CA LEU A 190 -12.40 5.65 -10.78
C LEU A 190 -13.16 5.07 -11.98
N LYS A 191 -13.70 5.95 -12.84
CA LYS A 191 -14.34 5.53 -14.09
C LYS A 191 -13.25 5.05 -15.05
N GLU A 192 -13.53 3.97 -15.76
CA GLU A 192 -12.67 3.53 -16.86
C GLU A 192 -12.46 4.71 -17.82
N ILE A 193 -11.20 5.04 -18.06
CA ILE A 193 -10.82 5.97 -19.13
C ILE A 193 -11.23 5.26 -20.41
N GLY A 194 -12.29 5.75 -21.04
CA GLY A 194 -12.78 5.21 -22.30
C GLY A 194 -11.62 5.11 -23.29
N VAL A 195 -11.27 3.89 -23.64
CA VAL A 195 -10.49 3.65 -24.85
C VAL A 195 -11.45 4.03 -25.98
N GLU A 196 -11.26 5.22 -26.54
CA GLU A 196 -11.87 5.58 -27.82
C GLU A 196 -11.41 4.52 -28.83
N ASN A 197 -12.30 3.58 -29.13
CA ASN A 197 -12.16 2.74 -30.31
C ASN A 197 -12.26 3.68 -31.51
N GLY A 198 -11.12 3.93 -32.15
CA GLY A 198 -11.08 4.61 -33.45
C GLY A 198 -11.94 3.84 -34.45
N GLU A 199 -12.85 4.57 -35.09
CA GLU A 199 -13.67 4.14 -36.24
C GLU A 199 -12.82 3.66 -37.43
#